data_AF-A0A7J6MWM5-F1
#
_entry.id   AF-A0A7J6MWM5-F1
#
_cell.length_a   1.000
_cell.length_b   1.000
_cell.length_c   1.000
_cell.angle_alpha   90.00
_cell.angle_beta   90.00
_cell.angle_gamma   90.00
#
_symmetry.space_group_name_H-M   'P 1'
#
loop_
_entity.id
_entity.type
_entity.pdbx_description
1 polymer ?
#
loop_
_entity_poly.entity_id
_entity_poly.type
_entity_poly.pdbx_seq_one_letter_code
_entity_poly.pdbx_strand_id
1 'polypeptide(L)'
;MHLRTSDCRVYLYVERHAALGLLKVGPKRLFVANEDSPLIEINPLCVLDFYVHESRQRCGIGLALFEGMLSREEVQPSSIAYDRPSPKLLSFLRKHYGLHEYTPQANNFVVFSEYFSEARQPAENSSRKTRSIDAFSTPPRTRGLIASSGLSTDTATDVGLKSAATEDESACSSQNENSGELNQQRVEGGPSTKTNRSHTVTTTTGARSSVDASLARFERQHQREMMLLQKSLSESQKKLDSLHVSSYALRRPF
;
A
#
# COMPACT_ATOMS: atom_id res chain seq x y z
N MET A 1 -6.09 18.89 -12.04
CA MET A 1 -6.01 18.25 -10.70
C MET A 1 -6.05 19.34 -9.64
N HIS A 2 -6.88 19.19 -8.60
CA HIS A 2 -6.90 20.11 -7.46
C HIS A 2 -5.76 19.78 -6.48
N LEU A 3 -4.58 20.35 -6.71
CA LEU A 3 -3.37 20.21 -5.87
C LEU A 3 -3.27 21.33 -4.81
N ARG A 4 -4.40 21.74 -4.22
CA ARG A 4 -4.43 22.82 -3.21
C ARG A 4 -4.93 22.28 -1.87
N THR A 5 -4.25 22.71 -0.80
CA THR A 5 -4.69 22.62 0.61
C THR A 5 -5.00 21.23 1.17
N SER A 6 -4.15 20.22 0.94
CA SER A 6 -4.13 19.01 1.77
C SER A 6 -2.73 18.42 1.88
N ASP A 7 -2.40 17.77 3.01
CA ASP A 7 -1.12 17.12 3.30
C ASP A 7 -0.89 15.82 2.50
N CYS A 8 -1.47 15.76 1.31
CA CYS A 8 -1.34 14.65 0.38
C CYS A 8 0.02 14.72 -0.31
N ARG A 9 0.73 13.59 -0.31
CA ARG A 9 2.02 13.40 -0.97
C ARG A 9 1.84 12.42 -2.13
N VAL A 10 2.55 12.67 -3.23
CA VAL A 10 2.44 11.87 -4.45
C VAL A 10 3.82 11.32 -4.79
N TYR A 11 3.91 10.00 -4.81
CA TYR A 11 5.08 9.22 -5.23
C TYR A 11 4.89 8.84 -6.70
N LEU A 12 5.90 9.09 -7.53
CA LEU A 12 5.88 8.80 -8.97
C LEU A 12 7.01 7.85 -9.34
N TYR A 13 6.69 6.82 -10.13
CA TYR A 13 7.71 5.98 -10.74
C TYR A 13 7.98 6.52 -12.14
N VAL A 14 9.16 7.12 -12.33
CA VAL A 14 9.57 7.70 -13.61
C VAL A 14 10.67 6.85 -14.23
N GLU A 15 10.44 6.37 -15.44
CA GLU A 15 11.44 5.65 -16.24
C GLU A 15 11.72 6.48 -17.50
N ARG A 16 12.99 6.88 -17.68
CA ARG A 16 13.45 7.81 -18.73
C ARG A 16 12.72 9.17 -18.65
N HIS A 17 11.64 9.32 -19.41
CA HIS A 17 10.82 10.54 -19.51
C HIS A 17 9.32 10.26 -19.37
N ALA A 18 8.93 9.06 -18.89
CA ALA A 18 7.55 8.66 -18.70
C ALA A 18 7.27 8.34 -17.23
N ALA A 19 6.18 8.90 -16.69
CA ALA A 19 5.62 8.46 -15.42
C ALA A 19 4.82 7.16 -15.65
N LEU A 20 5.31 6.04 -15.14
CA LEU A 20 4.72 4.71 -15.33
C LEU A 20 3.83 4.27 -14.15
N GLY A 21 3.86 5.00 -13.05
CA GLY A 21 3.00 4.75 -11.90
C GLY A 21 2.94 5.92 -10.93
N LEU A 22 1.88 5.95 -10.15
CA LEU A 22 1.53 6.99 -9.19
C LEU A 22 0.97 6.34 -7.92
N LEU A 23 1.42 6.81 -6.76
CA LEU A 23 0.89 6.45 -5.44
C LEU A 23 0.65 7.74 -4.65
N LYS A 24 -0.61 8.03 -4.33
CA LYS A 24 -1.02 9.21 -3.55
C LYS A 24 -1.37 8.77 -2.14
N VAL A 25 -0.72 9.37 -1.15
CA VAL A 25 -0.98 9.12 0.27
C VAL A 25 -1.27 10.42 1.01
N GLY A 26 -1.94 10.36 2.16
CA GLY A 26 -2.15 11.52 3.02
C GLY A 26 -2.89 11.14 4.30
N PRO A 27 -2.72 11.89 5.41
CA PRO A 27 -3.43 11.62 6.65
C PRO A 27 -4.94 11.86 6.48
N LYS A 28 -5.76 11.03 7.15
CA LYS A 28 -7.21 11.23 7.26
C LYS A 28 -7.66 10.89 8.67
N ARG A 29 -8.56 11.72 9.23
CA ARG A 29 -9.37 11.33 10.38
C ARG A 29 -10.47 10.41 9.89
N LEU A 30 -10.53 9.21 10.44
CA LEU A 30 -11.50 8.17 10.11
C LEU A 30 -12.21 7.73 11.38
N PHE A 31 -13.51 7.47 11.27
CA PHE A 31 -14.26 6.73 12.26
C PHE A 31 -14.45 5.30 11.76
N VAL A 32 -13.95 4.32 12.51
CA VAL A 32 -13.96 2.90 12.14
C VAL A 32 -14.53 2.06 13.28
N ALA A 33 -15.26 1.00 12.95
CA ALA A 33 -15.69 -0.02 13.90
C ALA A 33 -14.59 -1.08 14.05
N ASN A 34 -14.44 -1.62 15.25
CA ASN A 34 -13.59 -2.78 15.56
C ASN A 34 -14.40 -3.79 16.39
N GLU A 35 -13.95 -5.04 16.51
CA GLU A 35 -14.66 -6.08 17.25
C GLU A 35 -14.91 -5.70 18.72
N ASP A 36 -13.92 -5.03 19.34
CA ASP A 36 -13.98 -4.54 20.73
C ASP A 36 -14.79 -3.24 20.92
N SER A 37 -15.09 -2.48 19.86
CA SER A 37 -15.68 -1.13 20.00
C SER A 37 -16.51 -0.70 18.78
N PRO A 38 -17.76 -0.23 18.96
CA PRO A 38 -18.68 0.06 17.87
C PRO A 38 -18.22 1.19 16.95
N LEU A 39 -17.43 2.15 17.47
CA LEU A 39 -16.84 3.22 16.67
C LEU A 39 -15.68 3.88 17.41
N ILE A 40 -14.51 3.98 16.77
CA ILE A 40 -13.33 4.69 17.26
C ILE A 40 -12.82 5.71 16.23
N GLU A 41 -12.33 6.87 16.69
CA GLU A 41 -11.63 7.84 15.85
C GLU A 41 -10.15 7.47 15.76
N ILE A 42 -9.63 7.42 14.54
CA ILE A 42 -8.22 7.21 14.23
C ILE A 42 -7.74 8.25 13.21
N ASN A 43 -6.44 8.54 13.16
CA ASN A 43 -5.85 9.46 12.18
C ASN A 43 -4.65 8.83 11.42
N PRO A 44 -4.85 7.72 10.68
CA PRO A 44 -3.79 7.02 9.97
C PRO A 44 -3.29 7.77 8.73
N LEU A 45 -2.11 7.39 8.26
CA LEU A 45 -1.73 7.61 6.87
C LEU A 45 -2.64 6.76 5.98
N CYS A 46 -3.22 7.36 4.94
CA CYS A 46 -4.10 6.67 4.01
C CYS A 46 -3.47 6.57 2.61
N VAL A 47 -3.66 5.43 1.94
CA VAL A 47 -3.52 5.30 0.49
C VAL A 47 -4.81 5.77 -0.18
N LEU A 48 -4.69 6.81 -1.02
CA LEU A 48 -5.79 7.58 -1.61
C LEU A 48 -5.85 7.47 -3.15
N ASP A 49 -4.81 6.90 -3.76
CA ASP A 49 -4.73 6.57 -5.19
C ASP A 49 -3.54 5.64 -5.39
N PHE A 50 -3.67 4.64 -6.25
CA PHE A 50 -2.54 3.80 -6.61
C PHE A 50 -2.74 3.21 -8.00
N TYR A 51 -1.85 3.59 -8.91
CA TYR A 51 -1.94 3.28 -10.32
C TYR A 51 -0.57 2.90 -10.88
N VAL A 52 -0.55 1.92 -11.79
CA VAL A 52 0.59 1.57 -12.64
C VAL A 52 0.06 1.37 -14.05
N HIS A 53 0.72 1.99 -15.02
CA HIS A 53 0.38 1.93 -16.44
C HIS A 53 0.19 0.49 -16.90
N GLU A 54 -0.86 0.20 -17.69
CA GLU A 54 -1.37 -1.15 -17.93
C GLU A 54 -0.30 -2.08 -18.52
N SER A 55 0.48 -1.57 -19.48
CA SER A 55 1.58 -2.31 -20.14
C SER A 55 2.77 -2.65 -19.22
N ARG A 56 2.76 -2.16 -17.97
CA ARG A 56 3.80 -2.36 -16.96
C ARG A 56 3.25 -2.92 -15.63
N GLN A 57 1.95 -3.24 -15.58
CA GLN A 57 1.37 -3.94 -14.43
C GLN A 57 2.01 -5.33 -14.27
N ARG A 58 2.12 -5.79 -13.02
CA ARG A 58 2.80 -7.06 -12.62
C ARG A 58 4.32 -7.12 -12.86
N CYS A 59 4.96 -6.10 -13.44
CA CYS A 59 6.43 -6.00 -13.59
C CYS A 59 7.18 -5.49 -12.33
N GLY A 60 6.62 -5.64 -11.13
CA GLY A 60 7.26 -5.19 -9.87
C GLY A 60 7.19 -3.68 -9.56
N ILE A 61 6.87 -2.81 -10.52
CA ILE A 61 6.78 -1.34 -10.33
C ILE A 61 5.87 -0.94 -9.17
N GLY A 62 4.72 -1.63 -9.00
CA GLY A 62 3.81 -1.37 -7.88
C GLY A 62 4.46 -1.64 -6.51
N LEU A 63 5.29 -2.69 -6.40
CA LEU A 63 6.05 -2.98 -5.19
C LEU A 63 7.11 -1.89 -4.95
N ALA A 64 7.89 -1.55 -5.97
CA ALA A 64 8.92 -0.51 -5.86
C ALA A 64 8.36 0.87 -5.45
N LEU A 65 7.18 1.24 -5.94
CA LEU A 65 6.45 2.44 -5.50
C LEU A 65 6.05 2.37 -4.04
N PHE A 66 5.49 1.24 -3.62
CA PHE A 66 4.95 1.07 -2.28
C PHE A 66 6.07 0.99 -1.24
N GLU A 67 7.13 0.21 -1.48
CA GLU A 67 8.35 0.17 -0.65
C GLU A 67 9.02 1.54 -0.53
N GLY A 68 9.10 2.30 -1.63
CA GLY A 68 9.64 3.65 -1.62
C GLY A 68 8.81 4.64 -0.80
N MET A 69 7.48 4.44 -0.75
CA MET A 69 6.57 5.20 0.11
C MET A 69 6.72 4.78 1.58
N LEU A 70 6.69 3.48 1.90
CA LEU A 70 6.89 2.97 3.27
C LEU A 70 8.21 3.46 3.87
N SER A 71 9.30 3.35 3.11
CA SER A 71 10.64 3.80 3.51
C SER A 71 10.73 5.32 3.74
N ARG A 72 9.86 6.12 3.13
CA ARG A 72 9.86 7.59 3.22
C ARG A 72 8.90 8.11 4.28
N GLU A 73 7.82 7.40 4.55
CA GLU A 73 6.80 7.72 5.54
C GLU A 73 7.10 7.07 6.91
N GLU A 74 8.03 6.13 6.98
CA GLU A 74 8.47 5.40 8.20
C GLU A 74 7.32 4.64 8.90
N VAL A 75 6.41 4.07 8.11
CA VAL A 75 5.23 3.31 8.57
C VAL A 75 5.24 1.86 8.10
N GLN A 76 4.54 0.98 8.82
CA GLN A 76 4.27 -0.39 8.36
C GLN A 76 3.02 -0.43 7.46
N PRO A 77 2.89 -1.42 6.55
CA PRO A 77 1.69 -1.62 5.73
C PRO A 77 0.41 -1.84 6.54
N SER A 78 0.54 -2.45 7.73
CA SER A 78 -0.51 -2.69 8.73
C SER A 78 -1.03 -1.39 9.34
N SER A 79 -0.15 -0.41 9.59
CA SER A 79 -0.49 0.90 10.16
C SER A 79 -1.11 1.89 9.16
N ILE A 80 -1.46 1.44 7.94
CA ILE A 80 -2.03 2.25 6.84
C ILE A 80 -3.51 1.91 6.63
N ALA A 81 -4.32 2.93 6.34
CA ALA A 81 -5.69 2.76 5.85
C ALA A 81 -5.78 2.90 4.32
N TYR A 82 -6.73 2.21 3.69
CA TYR A 82 -6.85 2.15 2.23
C TYR A 82 -8.23 2.65 1.79
N ASP A 83 -8.29 3.72 1.00
CA ASP A 83 -9.55 4.27 0.47
C ASP A 83 -10.05 3.41 -0.70
N ARG A 84 -11.19 2.73 -0.52
CA ARG A 84 -11.89 1.92 -1.56
C ARG A 84 -10.94 1.01 -2.37
N PRO A 85 -10.13 0.14 -1.72
CA PRO A 85 -9.10 -0.62 -2.42
C PRO A 85 -9.72 -1.57 -3.46
N SER A 86 -9.21 -1.52 -4.69
CA SER A 86 -9.64 -2.45 -5.74
C SER A 86 -9.26 -3.91 -5.40
N PRO A 87 -9.92 -4.92 -5.99
CA PRO A 87 -9.52 -6.33 -5.83
C PRO A 87 -8.06 -6.60 -6.24
N LYS A 88 -7.52 -5.83 -7.20
CA LYS A 88 -6.09 -5.86 -7.56
C LYS A 88 -5.20 -5.40 -6.41
N LEU A 89 -5.61 -4.35 -5.68
CA LEU A 89 -4.87 -3.82 -4.53
C LEU A 89 -4.95 -4.77 -3.33
N LEU A 90 -6.14 -5.27 -2.97
CA LEU A 90 -6.28 -6.26 -1.89
C LEU A 90 -5.42 -7.52 -2.16
N SER A 91 -5.37 -7.98 -3.41
CA SER A 91 -4.51 -9.10 -3.82
C SER A 91 -3.01 -8.77 -3.74
N PHE A 92 -2.63 -7.53 -4.02
CA PHE A 92 -1.25 -7.05 -3.90
C PHE A 92 -0.81 -6.99 -2.43
N LEU A 93 -1.64 -6.42 -1.54
CA LEU A 93 -1.35 -6.32 -0.10
C LEU A 93 -1.21 -7.69 0.55
N ARG A 94 -2.14 -8.62 0.27
CA ARG A 94 -2.05 -10.01 0.73
C ARG A 94 -0.76 -10.69 0.26
N LYS A 95 -0.39 -10.53 -1.00
CA LYS A 95 0.80 -11.17 -1.58
C LYS A 95 2.11 -10.64 -0.99
N HIS A 96 2.22 -9.33 -0.80
CA HIS A 96 3.50 -8.68 -0.48
C HIS A 96 3.68 -8.39 1.01
N TYR A 97 2.59 -8.21 1.75
CA TYR A 97 2.61 -7.80 3.17
C TYR A 97 1.80 -8.72 4.09
N GLY A 98 1.20 -9.80 3.56
CA GLY A 98 0.38 -10.72 4.35
C GLY A 98 -1.01 -10.18 4.75
N LEU A 99 -1.29 -8.89 4.52
CA LEU A 99 -2.54 -8.25 4.95
C LEU A 99 -3.77 -8.84 4.25
N HIS A 100 -4.69 -9.40 5.03
CA HIS A 100 -5.88 -10.06 4.48
C HIS A 100 -7.13 -10.00 5.37
N GLU A 101 -6.98 -9.81 6.68
CA GLU A 101 -8.07 -9.78 7.65
C GLU A 101 -8.51 -8.35 7.95
N TYR A 102 -9.79 -8.03 7.75
CA TYR A 102 -10.36 -6.71 8.04
C TYR A 102 -11.88 -6.77 8.22
N THR A 103 -12.40 -5.91 9.10
CA THR A 103 -13.86 -5.68 9.24
C THR A 103 -14.33 -4.66 8.19
N PRO A 104 -15.38 -4.94 7.39
CA PRO A 104 -15.95 -3.98 6.44
C PRO A 104 -16.48 -2.72 7.13
N GLN A 105 -16.19 -1.54 6.56
CA GLN A 105 -16.52 -0.24 7.14
C GLN A 105 -17.51 0.55 6.26
N ALA A 106 -18.47 1.25 6.89
CA ALA A 106 -19.45 2.07 6.17
C ALA A 106 -18.84 3.26 5.39
N ASN A 107 -17.66 3.73 5.80
CA ASN A 107 -16.92 4.79 5.12
C ASN A 107 -16.17 4.30 3.85
N ASN A 108 -16.16 3.00 3.58
CA ASN A 108 -15.45 2.32 2.48
C ASN A 108 -13.90 2.35 2.57
N PHE A 109 -13.34 2.75 3.71
CA PHE A 109 -11.93 2.49 4.00
C PHE A 109 -11.74 1.06 4.47
N VAL A 110 -10.61 0.46 4.10
CA VAL A 110 -10.14 -0.80 4.68
C VAL A 110 -9.00 -0.47 5.63
N VAL A 111 -9.12 -0.96 6.85
CA VAL A 111 -8.08 -0.99 7.89
C VAL A 111 -7.96 -2.44 8.30
N PHE A 112 -6.76 -3.01 8.22
CA PHE A 112 -6.54 -4.42 8.56
C PHE A 112 -6.44 -4.61 10.08
N SER A 113 -6.81 -5.79 10.58
CA SER A 113 -6.91 -6.07 12.02
C SER A 113 -5.60 -5.82 12.77
N GLU A 114 -4.46 -6.03 12.12
CA GLU A 114 -3.12 -5.80 12.66
C GLU A 114 -2.88 -4.33 13.10
N TYR A 115 -3.57 -3.36 12.50
CA TYR A 115 -3.53 -1.94 12.88
C TYR A 115 -3.82 -1.74 14.38
N PHE A 116 -4.82 -2.46 14.91
CA PHE A 116 -5.27 -2.32 16.30
C PHE A 116 -4.38 -3.09 17.29
N SER A 117 -3.67 -4.11 16.81
CA SER A 117 -2.68 -4.87 17.59
C SER A 117 -1.43 -4.04 17.89
N GLU A 118 -0.94 -3.27 16.90
CA GLU A 118 0.20 -2.36 17.09
C GLU A 118 -0.14 -1.20 18.04
N ALA A 119 -1.32 -0.59 17.86
CA ALA A 119 -1.80 0.52 18.71
C ALA A 119 -2.01 0.11 20.19
N ARG A 120 -2.14 -1.18 20.49
CA ARG A 120 -2.29 -1.70 21.86
C ARG A 120 -0.96 -1.78 22.63
N GLN A 121 0.20 -1.53 22.01
CA GLN A 121 1.46 -1.32 22.75
C GLN A 121 1.58 0.14 23.18
N PRO A 122 1.43 0.49 24.48
CA PRO A 122 1.74 1.83 24.94
C PRO A 122 3.26 2.01 24.96
N ALA A 123 3.73 3.24 24.79
CA ALA A 123 5.13 3.60 25.02
C ALA A 123 5.47 3.63 26.53
N GLU A 124 5.25 2.52 27.24
CA GLU A 124 5.66 2.29 28.64
C GLU A 124 7.17 2.06 28.73
N ASN A 125 7.95 3.08 28.38
CA ASN A 125 9.39 3.10 28.67
C ASN A 125 9.86 4.50 29.11
N SER A 126 9.13 5.07 30.06
CA SER A 126 9.58 6.20 30.89
C SER A 126 9.72 5.75 32.34
N SER A 127 10.93 5.32 32.66
CA SER A 127 11.33 4.76 33.94
C SER A 127 11.14 5.73 35.13
N ARG A 128 10.08 5.53 35.91
CA ARG A 128 10.03 5.96 37.32
C ARG A 128 10.03 4.77 38.27
N LYS A 129 11.25 4.42 38.65
CA LYS A 129 11.64 3.46 39.68
C LYS A 129 11.03 3.83 41.03
N THR A 130 9.81 3.36 41.31
CA THR A 130 9.23 3.41 42.66
C THR A 130 10.07 2.53 43.57
N ARG A 131 10.75 3.15 44.55
CA ARG A 131 11.46 2.39 45.58
C ARG A 131 10.43 1.92 46.60
N SER A 132 10.18 0.62 46.63
CA SER A 132 9.57 -0.04 47.78
C SER A 132 10.45 0.18 49.01
N ILE A 133 9.84 0.59 50.11
CA ILE A 133 10.42 0.52 51.46
C ILE A 133 9.48 -0.33 52.31
N ASP A 134 10.05 -1.35 52.94
CA ASP A 134 9.33 -2.41 53.64
C ASP A 134 8.69 -1.94 54.95
N ALA A 135 7.52 -2.50 55.28
CA ALA A 135 6.88 -2.32 56.59
C ALA A 135 6.05 -3.55 57.00
N PHE A 136 6.76 -4.60 57.43
CA PHE A 136 6.49 -5.43 58.62
C PHE A 136 5.04 -5.46 59.19
N SER A 137 4.35 -6.61 59.11
CA SER A 137 3.74 -7.29 60.29
C SER A 137 3.09 -8.65 59.96
N THR A 138 3.13 -9.54 60.96
CA THR A 138 2.76 -10.97 60.94
C THR A 138 1.27 -11.25 61.31
N PRO A 139 0.77 -12.50 61.19
CA PRO A 139 -0.67 -12.80 61.06
C PRO A 139 -1.35 -13.34 62.34
N PRO A 140 -2.68 -13.59 62.31
CA PRO A 140 -3.35 -14.51 63.23
C PRO A 140 -3.93 -15.78 62.56
N ARG A 141 -3.98 -16.86 63.35
CA ARG A 141 -4.78 -18.10 63.16
C ARG A 141 -6.26 -17.84 63.60
N THR A 142 -7.31 -18.69 63.52
CA THR A 142 -7.45 -20.17 63.52
C THR A 142 -8.92 -20.62 63.25
N ARG A 143 -9.12 -21.86 62.72
CA ARG A 143 -10.19 -22.88 63.05
C ARG A 143 -11.70 -22.74 62.64
N GLY A 144 -12.26 -23.90 62.21
CA GLY A 144 -13.71 -24.27 62.06
C GLY A 144 -14.09 -24.62 60.60
N LEU A 145 -14.52 -25.82 60.15
CA LEU A 145 -15.62 -26.73 60.55
C LEU A 145 -16.94 -25.95 60.70
N ILE A 146 -18.05 -26.16 59.95
CA ILE A 146 -18.91 -27.34 59.69
C ILE A 146 -19.79 -27.04 58.42
N ALA A 147 -20.03 -27.94 57.45
CA ALA A 147 -21.02 -29.04 57.32
C ALA A 147 -22.49 -28.66 56.92
N SER A 148 -23.14 -29.53 56.11
CA SER A 148 -24.58 -29.56 55.68
C SER A 148 -25.06 -28.54 54.61
N SER A 149 -26.11 -28.74 53.80
CA SER A 149 -26.81 -29.95 53.23
C SER A 149 -27.96 -29.53 52.29
N GLY A 150 -28.42 -30.40 51.38
CA GLY A 150 -29.68 -30.26 50.60
C GLY A 150 -29.47 -29.79 49.14
N LEU A 151 -29.87 -30.47 48.05
CA LEU A 151 -30.96 -31.42 47.71
C LEU A 151 -32.31 -30.77 47.37
N SER A 152 -32.69 -30.87 46.08
CA SER A 152 -34.01 -31.15 45.45
C SER A 152 -33.84 -30.86 43.93
N THR A 153 -33.96 -31.82 42.98
CA THR A 153 -35.20 -32.36 42.34
C THR A 153 -36.08 -31.24 41.75
N ASP A 154 -36.52 -31.27 40.47
CA ASP A 154 -37.37 -32.25 39.75
C ASP A 154 -37.03 -32.19 38.21
N THR A 155 -37.04 -33.25 37.37
CA THR A 155 -38.16 -33.99 36.71
C THR A 155 -39.22 -33.09 36.03
N ALA A 156 -39.75 -33.32 34.80
CA ALA A 156 -39.72 -34.47 33.87
C ALA A 156 -40.11 -34.09 32.41
N THR A 157 -40.12 -35.08 31.49
CA THR A 157 -40.93 -35.23 30.24
C THR A 157 -40.86 -34.13 29.15
N ASP A 158 -40.40 -34.40 27.93
CA ASP A 158 -41.00 -35.23 26.84
C ASP A 158 -42.16 -34.54 26.07
N VAL A 159 -41.88 -34.14 24.82
CA VAL A 159 -42.60 -34.57 23.59
C VAL A 159 -41.79 -34.12 22.37
N GLY A 160 -41.60 -35.01 21.38
CA GLY A 160 -41.03 -34.65 20.07
C GLY A 160 -42.10 -34.27 19.03
N LEU A 161 -41.67 -33.85 17.83
CA LEU A 161 -42.17 -34.30 16.50
C LEU A 161 -41.70 -33.38 15.34
N LYS A 162 -41.03 -33.99 14.34
CA LYS A 162 -41.11 -33.73 12.88
C LYS A 162 -40.63 -32.35 12.34
N SER A 163 -39.51 -32.31 11.60
CA SER A 163 -39.44 -32.37 10.11
C SER A 163 -39.27 -30.97 9.48
N ALA A 164 -38.66 -30.75 8.30
CA ALA A 164 -38.20 -31.64 7.22
C ALA A 164 -37.09 -30.99 6.36
N ALA A 165 -36.41 -31.80 5.53
CA ALA A 165 -35.85 -31.45 4.20
C ALA A 165 -34.71 -30.39 4.08
N THR A 166 -33.73 -30.47 3.17
CA THR A 166 -33.28 -31.52 2.22
C THR A 166 -31.84 -31.22 1.79
N GLU A 167 -30.99 -32.26 1.78
CA GLU A 167 -30.09 -32.68 0.69
C GLU A 167 -29.22 -31.63 -0.06
N ASP A 168 -27.93 -31.61 0.32
CA ASP A 168 -26.79 -31.40 -0.59
C ASP A 168 -26.71 -32.53 -1.64
N GLU A 169 -26.37 -32.23 -2.90
CA GLU A 169 -25.51 -33.09 -3.73
C GLU A 169 -25.11 -32.47 -5.11
N SER A 170 -23.87 -32.77 -5.51
CA SER A 170 -23.36 -33.03 -6.87
C SER A 170 -23.48 -32.07 -8.07
N ALA A 171 -22.35 -32.03 -8.79
CA ALA A 171 -22.08 -31.43 -10.10
C ALA A 171 -22.75 -32.14 -11.31
N CYS A 172 -22.75 -31.49 -12.50
CA CYS A 172 -22.30 -32.11 -13.77
C CYS A 172 -22.22 -31.13 -14.99
N SER A 173 -21.11 -31.25 -15.75
CA SER A 173 -20.86 -31.06 -17.21
C SER A 173 -21.72 -30.19 -18.16
N SER A 174 -20.99 -29.36 -18.92
CA SER A 174 -20.96 -29.24 -20.40
C SER A 174 -22.14 -29.70 -21.29
N GLN A 175 -22.60 -28.81 -22.19
CA GLN A 175 -22.43 -28.89 -23.67
C GLN A 175 -23.11 -27.70 -24.41
N ASN A 176 -22.53 -27.29 -25.55
CA ASN A 176 -23.09 -26.66 -26.79
C ASN A 176 -24.29 -25.67 -26.71
N GLU A 177 -24.39 -24.62 -27.53
CA GLU A 177 -24.35 -24.67 -29.01
C GLU A 177 -23.63 -23.51 -29.73
N ASN A 178 -23.41 -23.75 -31.02
CA ASN A 178 -22.71 -22.94 -32.02
C ASN A 178 -23.72 -22.26 -32.96
N SER A 179 -23.50 -21.01 -33.37
CA SER A 179 -23.98 -20.49 -34.68
C SER A 179 -23.43 -19.09 -34.99
N GLY A 180 -23.00 -18.87 -36.26
CA GLY A 180 -22.81 -17.53 -36.82
C GLY A 180 -21.49 -17.22 -37.54
N GLU A 181 -21.07 -18.04 -38.49
CA GLU A 181 -20.02 -17.67 -39.47
C GLU A 181 -20.60 -17.47 -40.88
N LEU A 182 -19.81 -16.85 -41.77
CA LEU A 182 -19.99 -16.63 -43.22
C LEU A 182 -20.89 -15.47 -43.66
N ASN A 183 -20.27 -14.47 -44.30
CA ASN A 183 -20.27 -14.46 -45.77
C ASN A 183 -19.08 -13.66 -46.39
N GLN A 184 -18.43 -14.22 -47.40
CA GLN A 184 -17.48 -13.55 -48.31
C GLN A 184 -17.79 -14.01 -49.75
N GLN A 185 -17.97 -13.07 -50.69
CA GLN A 185 -17.90 -13.22 -52.16
C GLN A 185 -18.34 -11.89 -52.82
N ARG A 186 -17.92 -11.49 -54.04
CA ARG A 186 -16.76 -11.84 -54.89
C ARG A 186 -16.60 -10.79 -56.02
N VAL A 187 -15.36 -10.65 -56.47
CA VAL A 187 -14.76 -9.91 -57.61
C VAL A 187 -15.57 -9.77 -58.91
N GLU A 188 -15.52 -8.56 -59.51
CA GLU A 188 -14.92 -8.16 -60.82
C GLU A 188 -14.71 -6.61 -60.78
N GLY A 189 -13.94 -5.91 -61.64
CA GLY A 189 -13.12 -6.29 -62.80
C GLY A 189 -12.16 -5.14 -63.24
N GLY A 190 -12.03 -4.84 -64.55
CA GLY A 190 -11.18 -3.73 -65.08
C GLY A 190 -11.64 -3.15 -66.43
N PRO A 191 -10.80 -2.46 -67.25
CA PRO A 191 -9.38 -2.07 -67.07
C PRO A 191 -8.97 -0.64 -67.56
N SER A 192 -7.66 -0.32 -67.46
CA SER A 192 -6.87 0.64 -68.29
C SER A 192 -7.00 2.18 -68.14
N THR A 193 -5.90 2.87 -67.77
CA THR A 193 -5.03 3.67 -68.70
C THR A 193 -3.86 4.39 -67.97
N LYS A 194 -2.89 4.90 -68.73
CA LYS A 194 -1.58 5.45 -68.28
C LYS A 194 -1.66 6.95 -67.93
N THR A 195 -0.72 7.48 -67.12
CA THR A 195 0.16 8.62 -67.51
C THR A 195 1.21 8.97 -66.44
N ASN A 196 2.41 9.35 -66.87
CA ASN A 196 3.46 9.97 -66.04
C ASN A 196 3.22 11.48 -65.90
N ARG A 197 3.50 12.09 -64.74
CA ARG A 197 4.08 13.44 -64.70
C ARG A 197 4.89 13.71 -63.42
N SER A 198 6.16 14.05 -63.60
CA SER A 198 7.10 14.44 -62.55
C SER A 198 6.82 15.86 -62.04
N HIS A 199 6.92 16.09 -60.72
CA HIS A 199 7.14 17.45 -60.18
C HIS A 199 8.04 17.44 -58.93
N THR A 200 9.29 17.89 -59.16
CA THR A 200 10.15 18.73 -58.29
C THR A 200 10.16 18.52 -56.77
N VAL A 201 11.32 18.10 -56.27
CA VAL A 201 11.78 18.30 -54.89
C VAL A 201 11.86 19.79 -54.56
N THR A 202 11.25 20.19 -53.44
CA THR A 202 11.54 21.48 -52.77
C THR A 202 11.67 21.25 -51.28
N THR A 203 12.79 21.66 -50.70
CA THR A 203 13.11 21.52 -49.27
C THR A 203 12.45 22.60 -48.43
N THR A 204 11.54 22.22 -47.52
CA THR A 204 10.96 23.14 -46.52
C THR A 204 11.49 22.83 -45.12
N THR A 205 12.73 23.25 -44.85
CA THR A 205 13.30 23.32 -43.50
C THR A 205 12.72 24.53 -42.75
N GLY A 206 11.84 24.31 -41.76
CA GLY A 206 11.32 25.44 -40.97
C GLY A 206 10.17 25.19 -39.99
N ALA A 207 10.22 24.15 -39.15
CA ALA A 207 9.20 23.97 -38.09
C ALA A 207 9.60 23.15 -36.84
N ARG A 208 10.90 22.84 -36.61
CA ARG A 208 11.33 21.94 -35.50
C ARG A 208 12.10 22.60 -34.34
N SER A 209 12.57 23.84 -34.49
CA SER A 209 13.57 24.44 -33.58
C SER A 209 13.12 24.79 -32.17
N SER A 210 11.81 24.87 -31.88
CA SER A 210 11.30 25.33 -30.57
C SER A 210 11.38 24.25 -29.47
N VAL A 211 11.03 23.01 -29.81
CA VAL A 211 11.02 21.88 -28.86
C VAL A 211 12.44 21.40 -28.55
N ASP A 212 13.28 21.25 -29.57
CA ASP A 212 14.68 20.81 -29.42
C ASP A 212 15.50 21.81 -28.58
N ALA A 213 15.30 23.12 -28.80
CA ALA A 213 15.95 24.17 -28.00
C ALA A 213 15.49 24.19 -26.53
N SER A 214 14.31 23.64 -26.23
CA SER A 214 13.77 23.56 -24.87
C SER A 214 14.27 22.30 -24.16
N LEU A 215 14.31 21.16 -24.86
CA LEU A 215 14.95 19.92 -24.38
C LEU A 215 16.43 20.16 -24.06
N ALA A 216 17.20 20.75 -24.98
CA ALA A 216 18.62 21.05 -24.78
C ALA A 216 18.87 22.04 -23.62
N ARG A 217 17.90 22.90 -23.26
CA ARG A 217 17.99 23.75 -22.06
C ARG A 217 17.77 22.94 -20.78
N PHE A 218 16.77 22.05 -20.78
CA PHE A 218 16.50 21.15 -19.65
C PHE A 218 17.65 20.17 -19.39
N GLU A 219 18.21 19.55 -20.44
CA GLU A 219 19.37 18.64 -20.33
C GLU A 219 20.59 19.34 -19.73
N ARG A 220 20.92 20.56 -20.18
CA ARG A 220 22.02 21.35 -19.62
C ARG A 220 21.77 21.75 -18.16
N GLN A 221 20.54 22.04 -17.77
CA GLN A 221 20.20 22.31 -16.37
C GLN A 221 20.36 21.06 -15.51
N HIS A 222 19.82 19.92 -15.97
CA HIS A 222 19.92 18.65 -15.26
C HIS A 222 21.39 18.18 -15.10
N GLN A 223 22.21 18.30 -16.15
CA GLN A 223 23.65 18.03 -16.07
C GLN A 223 24.36 18.93 -15.04
N ARG A 224 23.98 20.22 -14.98
CA ARG A 224 24.55 21.16 -14.01
C ARG A 224 24.15 20.82 -12.58
N GLU A 225 22.89 20.46 -12.33
CA GLU A 225 22.41 20.02 -11.02
C GLU A 225 23.10 18.72 -10.56
N MET A 226 23.22 17.73 -11.44
CA MET A 226 23.97 16.50 -11.17
C MET A 226 25.45 16.74 -10.84
N MET A 227 26.11 17.66 -11.57
CA MET A 227 27.49 18.05 -11.29
C MET A 227 27.64 18.74 -9.93
N LEU A 228 26.69 19.59 -9.53
CA LEU A 228 26.67 20.23 -8.21
C LEU A 228 26.45 19.22 -7.08
N LEU A 229 25.57 18.22 -7.28
CA LEU A 229 25.35 17.14 -6.31
C LEU A 229 26.61 16.28 -6.14
N GLN A 230 27.28 15.89 -7.23
CA GLN A 230 28.56 15.16 -7.17
C GLN A 230 29.65 15.97 -6.45
N LYS A 231 29.71 17.29 -6.67
CA LYS A 231 30.65 18.17 -5.96
C LYS A 231 30.35 18.22 -4.46
N SER A 232 29.08 18.39 -4.08
CA SER A 232 28.63 18.41 -2.68
C SER A 232 28.93 17.09 -1.95
N LEU A 233 28.73 15.95 -2.62
CA LEU A 233 29.10 14.63 -2.10
C LEU A 233 30.62 14.48 -1.92
N SER A 234 31.44 14.97 -2.88
CA SER A 234 32.91 14.97 -2.74
C SER A 234 33.39 15.87 -1.60
N GLU A 235 32.80 17.04 -1.41
CA GLU A 235 33.11 17.96 -0.31
C GLU A 235 32.69 17.35 1.04
N SER A 236 31.55 16.65 1.09
CA SER A 236 31.08 15.91 2.28
C SER A 236 32.00 14.75 2.64
N GLN A 237 32.47 13.98 1.65
CA GLN A 237 33.42 12.88 1.85
C GLN A 237 34.75 13.39 2.42
N LYS A 238 35.32 14.46 1.83
CA LYS A 238 36.55 15.09 2.34
C LYS A 238 36.40 15.58 3.79
N LYS A 239 35.21 16.03 4.18
CA LYS A 239 34.91 16.44 5.55
C LYS A 239 34.87 15.25 6.50
N LEU A 240 34.29 14.12 6.09
CA LEU A 240 34.31 12.86 6.84
C LEU A 240 35.74 12.31 7.00
N ASP A 241 36.53 12.32 5.94
CA ASP A 241 37.92 11.84 5.96
C ASP A 241 38.79 12.72 6.90
N SER A 242 38.61 14.04 6.86
CA SER A 242 39.26 14.99 7.77
C SER A 242 38.89 14.78 9.25
N LEU A 243 37.63 14.44 9.53
CA LEU A 243 37.19 14.08 10.89
C LEU A 243 37.78 12.75 11.35
N HIS A 244 37.91 11.75 10.47
CA HIS A 244 38.59 10.50 10.78
C HIS A 244 40.06 10.73 11.15
N VAL A 245 40.80 11.50 10.34
CA VAL A 245 42.21 11.84 10.61
C VAL A 245 42.38 12.55 11.97
N SER A 246 41.47 13.46 12.32
CA SER A 246 41.46 14.12 13.63
C SER A 246 41.25 13.14 14.80
N SER A 247 40.40 12.12 14.62
CA SER A 247 40.14 11.12 15.68
C SER A 247 41.36 10.27 16.03
N TYR A 248 42.27 10.00 15.07
CA TYR A 248 43.51 9.27 15.31
C TYR A 248 44.60 10.11 15.99
N ALA A 249 44.59 11.44 15.82
CA ALA A 249 45.55 12.34 16.47
C ALA A 249 45.37 12.41 18.00
N LEU A 250 44.16 12.14 18.50
CA LEU A 250 43.82 12.12 19.93
C LEU A 250 44.06 10.76 20.62
N ARG A 251 44.52 9.73 19.89
CA ARG A 251 44.88 8.41 20.45
C ARG A 251 46.38 8.12 20.36
N ARG A 252 47.18 8.93 21.05
CA ARG A 252 48.56 8.56 21.41
C ARG A 252 48.60 8.21 22.91
N PRO A 253 48.73 6.93 23.30
CA PRO A 253 49.12 6.60 24.65
C PRO A 253 50.58 7.02 24.89
N PHE A 254 50.89 7.35 26.15
CA PHE A 254 52.26 7.51 26.66
C PHE A 254 52.90 6.12 26.87
#